data_AF-A0A1M4UWD3-F1
#
_entry.id   AF-A0A1M4UWD3-F1
#
_cell.length_a   1.000
_cell.length_b   1.000
_cell.length_c   1.000
_cell.angle_alpha   90.00
_cell.angle_beta   90.00
_cell.angle_gamma   90.00
#
_symmetry.space_group_name_H-M   'P 1'
#
loop_
_entity.id
_entity.type
_entity.pdbx_description
1 polymer ?
#
loop_
_entity_poly.entity_id
_entity_poly.type
_entity_poly.pdbx_seq_one_letter_code
_entity_poly.pdbx_strand_id
1 'polypeptide(L)'
;MFRKFINVKTSHSNSTFQNLQEVINYIKDSSRPEIKEIQKLKTLEKGTQEYDNIKQSCIPSILWNFTTNGGKKLENSIQSTGYIYFDIDNNLDFQFNPEYFTAHWKSVSGKGLGCLVKVSGVNKSNFKEAFKYIAEKLLIPSDPKVNNINRLNILPFDPDIGYNEHAQTIDCSFLSNNDTNDIQEENNHSVTKFSFINSCQWNDEKTSIRYDNLEEKKSEIQIIYDKKGVCDLKDNKLIYSSIKIPKNIIDGKRNYILSGIAIKIIALNPKLPNGKLIEFMRKINQSCCKPPMLDDEIVSICKTLLDKREKWLPVDNAKKRFFFDPSLKLSIEQKQSLVRTYVNKHRGEIKKQLVRDSFAGLLSEGKKFKIKDIQAETRVSPTTIRKYLSEILIEEYGGQIEDIQPFFNANKQIKTQQ
;
A
#
# COMPACT_ATOMS: atom_id res chain seq x y z
N MET A 1 8.03 -2.05 20.41
CA MET A 1 7.66 -3.26 21.19
C MET A 1 7.63 -4.47 20.26
N PHE A 2 8.32 -5.54 20.64
CA PHE A 2 8.38 -6.82 19.92
C PHE A 2 7.85 -7.95 20.82
N ARG A 3 7.08 -8.87 20.26
CA ARG A 3 6.47 -9.98 21.02
C ARG A 3 7.36 -11.21 20.95
N LYS A 4 7.70 -11.78 22.12
CA LYS A 4 8.42 -13.04 22.26
C LYS A 4 7.43 -14.18 22.52
N PHE A 5 7.65 -15.29 21.84
CA PHE A 5 6.91 -16.53 21.98
C PHE A 5 7.86 -17.60 22.49
N ILE A 6 7.36 -18.53 23.30
CA ILE A 6 8.15 -19.64 23.87
C ILE A 6 8.82 -20.45 22.76
N ASN A 7 8.10 -20.69 21.66
CA ASN A 7 8.59 -21.31 20.44
C ASN A 7 7.62 -21.04 19.28
N VAL A 8 7.94 -21.53 18.07
CA VAL A 8 7.11 -21.28 16.85
C VAL A 8 5.73 -21.96 16.90
N LYS A 9 5.57 -23.02 17.70
CA LYS A 9 4.29 -23.73 17.87
C LYS A 9 3.32 -22.94 18.74
N THR A 10 3.82 -22.14 19.68
CA THR A 10 3.03 -21.35 20.63
C THR A 10 2.14 -20.33 19.89
N SER A 11 0.87 -20.21 20.29
CA SER A 11 -0.10 -19.32 19.63
C SER A 11 -0.13 -17.89 20.20
N HIS A 12 0.25 -17.73 21.47
CA HIS A 12 0.23 -16.48 22.21
C HIS A 12 1.62 -16.12 22.75
N SER A 13 1.96 -14.84 22.77
CA SER A 13 3.23 -14.35 23.31
C SER A 13 3.27 -14.55 24.83
N ASN A 14 4.40 -14.99 25.36
CA ASN A 14 4.61 -15.09 26.80
C ASN A 14 5.28 -13.86 27.40
N SER A 15 5.99 -13.07 26.60
CA SER A 15 6.61 -11.82 27.05
C SER A 15 6.84 -10.84 25.90
N THR A 16 7.33 -9.64 26.23
CA THR A 16 7.59 -8.56 25.27
C THR A 16 8.93 -7.91 25.51
N PHE A 17 9.57 -7.52 24.41
CA PHE A 17 10.67 -6.55 24.41
C PHE A 17 10.11 -5.16 24.12
N GLN A 18 10.49 -4.14 24.88
CA GLN A 18 9.97 -2.78 24.72
C GLN A 18 10.50 -2.12 23.44
N ASN A 19 11.77 -2.33 23.14
CA ASN A 19 12.48 -1.73 22.03
C ASN A 19 13.40 -2.75 21.34
N LEU A 20 14.06 -2.34 20.24
CA LEU A 20 14.95 -3.21 19.48
C LEU A 20 16.22 -3.52 20.27
N GLN A 21 16.76 -2.57 21.03
CA GLN A 21 17.96 -2.74 21.84
C GLN A 21 17.83 -3.92 22.81
N GLU A 22 16.69 -4.08 23.48
CA GLU A 22 16.42 -5.22 24.34
C GLU A 22 16.49 -6.56 23.58
N VAL A 23 16.00 -6.61 22.34
CA VAL A 23 16.10 -7.81 21.50
C VAL A 23 17.55 -8.09 21.11
N ILE A 24 18.32 -7.06 20.76
CA ILE A 24 19.75 -7.19 20.42
C ILE A 24 20.53 -7.71 21.63
N ASN A 25 20.31 -7.15 22.82
CA ASN A 25 20.93 -7.63 24.05
C ASN A 25 20.56 -9.09 24.33
N TYR A 26 19.30 -9.48 24.11
CA TYR A 26 18.87 -10.87 24.22
C TYR A 26 19.57 -11.80 23.22
N ILE A 27 19.81 -11.37 21.97
CA ILE A 27 20.52 -12.19 20.98
C ILE A 27 22.00 -12.40 21.34
N LYS A 28 22.63 -11.43 22.02
CA LYS A 28 24.02 -11.49 22.48
C LYS A 28 24.23 -12.29 23.76
N ASP A 29 23.17 -12.48 24.55
CA ASP A 29 23.28 -13.04 25.90
C ASP A 29 23.58 -14.55 25.89
N SER A 30 24.79 -14.91 26.30
CA SER A 30 25.25 -16.30 26.41
C SER A 30 24.68 -17.05 27.62
N SER A 31 24.02 -16.35 28.56
CA SER A 31 23.43 -16.95 29.76
C SER A 31 22.05 -17.56 29.53
N ARG A 32 21.47 -17.36 28.33
CA ARG A 32 20.16 -17.88 27.95
C ARG A 32 20.11 -19.42 28.06
N PRO A 33 19.01 -19.99 28.59
CA PRO A 33 18.91 -21.44 28.78
C PRO A 33 18.95 -22.21 27.45
N GLU A 34 18.45 -21.62 26.36
CA GLU A 34 18.39 -22.25 25.04
C GLU A 34 19.72 -22.24 24.25
N ILE A 35 20.80 -21.63 24.76
CA ILE A 35 22.07 -21.54 24.02
C ILE A 35 22.63 -22.92 23.66
N LYS A 36 22.53 -23.89 24.58
CA LYS A 36 22.98 -25.27 24.35
C LYS A 36 22.26 -25.90 23.15
N GLU A 37 20.95 -25.68 23.05
CA GLU A 37 20.12 -26.17 21.95
C GLU A 37 20.44 -25.45 20.63
N ILE A 38 20.69 -24.13 20.67
CA ILE A 38 21.11 -23.36 19.49
C ILE A 38 22.47 -23.84 18.97
N GLN A 39 23.43 -24.12 19.86
CA GLN A 39 24.73 -24.65 19.48
C GLN A 39 24.62 -26.06 18.90
N LYS A 40 23.77 -26.91 19.49
CA LYS A 40 23.46 -28.26 18.97
C LYS A 40 22.85 -28.20 17.56
N LEU A 41 21.97 -27.24 17.28
CA LEU A 41 21.40 -27.08 15.92
C LEU A 41 22.45 -26.82 14.83
N LYS A 42 23.61 -26.24 15.18
CA LYS A 42 24.68 -25.95 14.20
C LYS A 42 25.41 -27.22 13.76
N THR A 43 25.37 -28.30 14.56
CA THR A 43 26.02 -29.58 14.25
C THR A 43 25.08 -30.56 13.56
N LEU A 44 23.76 -30.35 13.65
CA LEU A 44 22.76 -31.24 13.06
C LEU A 44 22.50 -30.94 11.59
N GLU A 45 22.17 -32.00 10.84
CA GLU A 45 21.73 -31.88 9.46
C GLU A 45 20.29 -31.35 9.37
N LYS A 46 20.06 -30.40 8.46
CA LYS A 46 18.76 -29.75 8.26
C LYS A 46 17.75 -30.78 7.73
N GLY A 47 16.56 -30.81 8.34
CA GLY A 47 15.47 -31.72 7.93
C GLY A 47 15.48 -33.06 8.67
N THR A 48 16.44 -33.30 9.57
CA THR A 48 16.34 -34.40 10.52
C THR A 48 15.25 -34.13 11.57
N GLN A 49 14.60 -35.19 12.06
CA GLN A 49 13.54 -35.06 13.06
C GLN A 49 14.03 -34.34 14.33
N GLU A 50 15.27 -34.60 14.74
CA GLU A 50 15.89 -33.94 15.89
C GLU A 50 16.10 -32.44 15.65
N TYR A 51 16.62 -32.07 14.48
CA TYR A 51 16.78 -30.66 14.08
C TYR A 51 15.44 -29.92 14.12
N ASP A 52 14.39 -30.50 13.52
CA ASP A 52 13.08 -29.87 13.47
C ASP A 52 12.42 -29.79 14.86
N ASN A 53 12.60 -30.80 15.70
CA ASN A 53 12.07 -30.80 17.07
C ASN A 53 12.66 -29.66 17.90
N ILE A 54 13.99 -29.52 17.90
CA ILE A 54 14.69 -28.46 18.63
C ILE A 54 14.25 -27.09 18.11
N LYS A 55 14.33 -26.90 16.79
CA LYS A 55 13.97 -25.64 16.12
C LYS A 55 12.52 -25.23 16.40
N GLN A 56 11.59 -26.19 16.41
CA GLN A 56 10.18 -25.87 16.57
C GLN A 56 9.71 -25.73 18.02
N SER A 57 10.42 -26.32 18.98
CA SER A 57 9.88 -26.53 20.33
C SER A 57 10.75 -25.95 21.44
N CYS A 58 12.07 -25.85 21.24
CA CYS A 58 13.02 -25.52 22.32
C CYS A 58 13.53 -24.07 22.28
N ILE A 59 13.35 -23.37 21.16
CA ILE A 59 13.95 -22.05 20.94
C ILE A 59 12.86 -20.98 20.78
N PRO A 60 12.95 -19.84 21.48
CA PRO A 60 11.96 -18.78 21.38
C PRO A 60 11.92 -18.14 20.00
N SER A 61 10.78 -17.54 19.69
CA SER A 61 10.53 -16.87 18.42
C SER A 61 9.95 -15.48 18.62
N ILE A 62 10.03 -14.66 17.57
CA ILE A 62 9.67 -13.25 17.59
C ILE A 62 8.92 -12.88 16.31
N LEU A 63 8.04 -11.88 16.43
CA LEU A 63 7.43 -11.20 15.30
C LEU A 63 8.13 -9.86 15.06
N TRP A 64 8.77 -9.73 13.91
CA TRP A 64 9.55 -8.54 13.57
C TRP A 64 8.72 -7.44 12.93
N ASN A 65 7.79 -7.79 12.03
CA ASN A 65 7.22 -6.83 11.07
C ASN A 65 6.06 -6.00 11.65
N PHE A 66 5.20 -6.63 12.46
CA PHE A 66 3.99 -6.02 13.01
C PHE A 66 3.80 -6.39 14.49
N THR A 67 3.29 -5.43 15.26
CA THR A 67 2.81 -5.69 16.62
C THR A 67 1.50 -6.46 16.57
N THR A 68 1.22 -7.26 17.59
CA THR A 68 -0.03 -8.02 17.69
C THR A 68 -0.68 -7.89 19.07
N ASN A 69 -1.98 -8.14 19.15
CA ASN A 69 -2.72 -8.27 20.41
C ASN A 69 -2.52 -9.66 21.03
N GLY A 70 -1.27 -10.01 21.32
CA GLY A 70 -0.87 -11.27 21.97
C GLY A 70 -0.83 -12.51 21.06
N GLY A 71 -1.73 -12.65 20.09
CA GLY A 71 -1.76 -13.81 19.18
C GLY A 71 -0.92 -13.63 17.90
N LYS A 72 -0.44 -14.74 17.31
CA LYS A 72 0.36 -14.71 16.05
C LYS A 72 -0.45 -14.65 14.74
N LYS A 73 -1.78 -14.77 14.79
CA LYS A 73 -2.64 -14.71 13.59
C LYS A 73 -2.70 -13.28 13.02
N LEU A 74 -2.88 -13.16 11.70
CA LEU A 74 -2.93 -11.87 10.98
C LEU A 74 -4.05 -10.94 11.48
N GLU A 75 -5.17 -11.52 11.92
CA GLU A 75 -6.29 -10.80 12.55
C GLU A 75 -5.87 -10.05 13.82
N ASN A 76 -4.87 -10.56 14.53
CA ASN A 76 -4.35 -9.96 15.76
C ASN A 76 -3.29 -8.89 15.48
N SER A 77 -2.81 -8.72 14.25
CA SER A 77 -1.83 -7.69 13.91
C SER A 77 -2.45 -6.29 14.05
N ILE A 78 -1.75 -5.37 14.70
CA ILE A 78 -2.25 -4.02 15.00
C ILE A 78 -1.60 -3.02 14.02
N GLN A 79 -0.29 -2.83 14.14
CA GLN A 79 0.46 -1.84 13.35
C GLN A 79 1.89 -2.31 13.07
N SER A 80 2.56 -1.68 12.12
CA SER A 80 3.97 -1.98 11.84
C SER A 80 4.82 -1.67 13.08
N THR A 81 5.88 -2.45 13.29
CA THR A 81 6.90 -2.19 14.32
C THR A 81 7.85 -1.03 13.94
N GLY A 82 7.76 -0.52 12.70
CA GLY A 82 8.73 0.40 12.13
C GLY A 82 9.95 -0.32 11.53
N TYR A 83 9.92 -1.66 11.44
CA TYR A 83 10.99 -2.47 10.85
C TYR A 83 10.43 -3.53 9.91
N ILE A 84 11.22 -3.92 8.91
CA ILE A 84 10.96 -5.09 8.07
C ILE A 84 12.14 -6.06 8.21
N TYR A 85 11.82 -7.32 8.47
CA TYR A 85 12.76 -8.43 8.55
C TYR A 85 12.96 -9.09 7.20
N PHE A 86 14.22 -9.36 6.86
CA PHE A 86 14.62 -10.16 5.70
C PHE A 86 15.45 -11.37 6.14
N ASP A 87 15.17 -12.49 5.49
CA ASP A 87 15.85 -13.78 5.67
C ASP A 87 16.72 -14.00 4.43
N ILE A 88 18.04 -14.11 4.62
CA ILE A 88 19.01 -14.33 3.54
C ILE A 88 19.56 -15.75 3.71
N ASP A 89 19.06 -16.68 2.91
CA ASP A 89 19.50 -18.07 2.94
C ASP A 89 20.75 -18.27 2.07
N ASN A 90 21.71 -19.06 2.58
CA ASN A 90 22.89 -19.54 1.85
C ASN A 90 23.79 -18.44 1.22
N ASN A 91 23.77 -17.23 1.76
CA ASN A 91 24.65 -16.14 1.34
C ASN A 91 25.23 -15.42 2.57
N LEU A 92 26.29 -16.00 3.14
CA LEU A 92 26.96 -15.46 4.32
C LEU A 92 27.86 -14.26 4.00
N ASP A 93 28.22 -14.08 2.73
CA ASP A 93 29.09 -13.00 2.25
C ASP A 93 28.31 -11.74 1.82
N PHE A 94 27.00 -11.72 2.08
CA PHE A 94 26.15 -10.58 1.77
C PHE A 94 26.69 -9.31 2.44
N GLN A 95 26.96 -8.29 1.62
CA GLN A 95 27.51 -7.02 2.07
C GLN A 95 26.38 -6.11 2.54
N PHE A 96 26.30 -5.89 3.86
CA PHE A 96 25.33 -4.96 4.42
C PHE A 96 25.79 -3.52 4.22
N ASN A 97 24.95 -2.70 3.59
CA ASN A 97 25.14 -1.25 3.57
C ASN A 97 24.80 -0.65 4.96
N PRO A 98 25.77 -0.17 5.74
CA PRO A 98 25.53 0.35 7.09
C PRO A 98 24.61 1.56 7.13
N GLU A 99 24.39 2.25 6.00
CA GLU A 99 23.44 3.36 5.88
C GLU A 99 21.99 2.91 6.11
N TYR A 100 21.61 1.69 5.72
CA TYR A 100 20.19 1.27 5.69
C TYR A 100 19.86 0.07 6.58
N PHE A 101 20.84 -0.79 6.89
CA PHE A 101 20.62 -1.95 7.75
C PHE A 101 20.74 -1.56 9.22
N THR A 102 19.63 -1.67 9.96
CA THR A 102 19.57 -1.36 11.39
C THR A 102 20.22 -2.48 12.21
N ALA A 103 20.01 -3.73 11.82
CA ALA A 103 20.62 -4.87 12.48
C ALA A 103 20.80 -6.04 11.52
N HIS A 104 21.83 -6.86 11.74
CA HIS A 104 22.04 -8.10 10.99
C HIS A 104 22.79 -9.14 11.83
N TRP A 105 22.47 -10.41 11.63
CA TRP A 105 23.01 -11.51 12.44
C TRP A 105 23.02 -12.83 11.68
N LYS A 106 23.80 -13.80 12.15
CA LYS A 106 23.78 -15.20 11.71
C LYS A 106 22.52 -15.89 12.20
N SER A 107 21.88 -16.61 11.29
CA SER A 107 20.68 -17.41 11.60
C SER A 107 21.00 -18.53 12.60
N VAL A 108 19.97 -19.13 13.18
CA VAL A 108 20.12 -20.19 14.20
C VAL A 108 20.94 -21.39 13.73
N SER A 109 20.91 -21.71 12.42
CA SER A 109 21.70 -22.79 11.83
C SER A 109 23.13 -22.36 11.46
N GLY A 110 23.43 -21.06 11.48
CA GLY A 110 24.70 -20.50 11.00
C GLY A 110 24.88 -20.51 9.48
N LYS A 111 23.88 -20.95 8.71
CA LYS A 111 23.96 -21.08 7.23
C LYS A 111 23.32 -19.93 6.46
N GLY A 112 22.76 -18.95 7.15
CA GLY A 112 22.12 -17.79 6.55
C GLY A 112 22.20 -16.58 7.48
N LEU A 113 21.67 -15.45 7.02
CA LEU A 113 21.67 -14.19 7.74
C LEU A 113 20.24 -13.69 7.93
N GLY A 114 19.95 -13.12 9.09
CA GLY A 114 18.75 -12.31 9.31
C GLY A 114 19.15 -10.84 9.34
N CYS A 115 18.30 -9.96 8.80
CA CYS A 115 18.53 -8.52 8.92
C CYS A 115 17.23 -7.71 9.05
N LEU A 116 17.38 -6.49 9.59
CA LEU A 116 16.30 -5.54 9.80
C LEU A 116 16.60 -4.22 9.11
N VAL A 117 15.59 -3.66 8.47
CA VAL A 117 15.60 -2.34 7.86
C VAL A 117 14.54 -1.48 8.53
N LYS A 118 14.90 -0.26 8.93
CA LYS A 118 13.98 0.72 9.52
C LYS A 118 13.11 1.34 8.43
N VAL A 119 11.80 1.40 8.66
CA VAL A 119 10.82 1.85 7.66
C VAL A 119 9.78 2.79 8.26
N SER A 120 9.19 3.64 7.42
CA SER A 120 8.00 4.43 7.76
C SER A 120 6.92 4.27 6.69
N GLY A 121 5.66 4.56 7.03
CA GLY A 121 4.54 4.48 6.08
C GLY A 121 4.11 3.07 5.66
N VAL A 122 4.60 2.03 6.33
CA VAL A 122 4.21 0.63 6.09
C VAL A 122 2.98 0.25 6.92
N ASN A 123 1.99 -0.34 6.26
CA ASN A 123 0.76 -0.85 6.83
C ASN A 123 0.41 -2.22 6.22
N LYS A 124 -0.69 -2.84 6.65
CA LYS A 124 -1.05 -4.19 6.18
C LYS A 124 -1.30 -4.25 4.67
N SER A 125 -1.83 -3.19 4.06
CA SER A 125 -2.20 -3.19 2.64
C SER A 125 -0.99 -3.01 1.71
N ASN A 126 0.06 -2.31 2.15
CA ASN A 126 1.26 -2.07 1.34
C ASN A 126 2.49 -2.90 1.73
N PHE A 127 2.42 -3.75 2.77
CA PHE A 127 3.58 -4.49 3.28
C PHE A 127 4.33 -5.31 2.23
N LYS A 128 3.62 -6.07 1.38
CA LYS A 128 4.27 -6.91 0.35
C LYS A 128 5.01 -6.08 -0.69
N GLU A 129 4.47 -4.92 -1.05
CA GLU A 129 5.10 -3.99 -1.98
C GLU A 129 6.31 -3.30 -1.33
N ALA A 130 6.18 -2.89 -0.06
CA ALA A 130 7.28 -2.31 0.71
C ALA A 130 8.44 -3.30 0.86
N PHE A 131 8.13 -4.57 1.17
CA PHE A 131 9.10 -5.65 1.24
C PHE A 131 9.87 -5.81 -0.08
N LYS A 132 9.15 -5.88 -1.20
CA LYS A 132 9.76 -6.02 -2.53
C LYS A 132 10.62 -4.81 -2.90
N TYR A 133 10.09 -3.60 -2.70
CA TYR A 133 10.80 -2.35 -2.98
C TYR A 133 12.12 -2.26 -2.22
N ILE A 134 12.12 -2.60 -0.93
CA ILE A 134 13.33 -2.55 -0.10
C ILE A 134 14.31 -3.64 -0.53
N ALA A 135 13.84 -4.86 -0.81
CA ALA A 135 14.70 -5.94 -1.28
C ALA A 135 15.41 -5.56 -2.59
N GLU A 136 14.69 -5.00 -3.55
CA GLU A 136 15.28 -4.52 -4.81
C GLU A 136 16.24 -3.36 -4.57
N LYS A 137 15.86 -2.36 -3.76
CA LYS A 137 16.68 -1.19 -3.46
C LYS A 137 18.00 -1.53 -2.78
N LEU A 138 17.99 -2.53 -1.91
CA LEU A 138 19.15 -2.95 -1.13
C LEU A 138 19.80 -4.22 -1.67
N LEU A 139 19.38 -4.69 -2.84
CA LEU A 139 19.86 -5.91 -3.50
C LEU A 139 19.80 -7.16 -2.61
N ILE A 140 18.82 -7.22 -1.71
CA ILE A 140 18.61 -8.37 -0.83
C ILE A 140 18.06 -9.53 -1.67
N PRO A 141 18.67 -10.73 -1.62
CA PRO A 141 18.12 -11.92 -2.27
C PRO A 141 16.74 -12.23 -1.67
N SER A 142 15.67 -11.99 -2.44
CA SER A 142 14.30 -12.10 -1.95
C SER A 142 13.60 -13.33 -2.52
N ASP A 143 13.23 -14.28 -1.65
CA ASP A 143 12.24 -15.31 -1.98
C ASP A 143 10.81 -14.72 -1.90
N PRO A 144 9.99 -14.79 -2.96
CA PRO A 144 8.59 -14.32 -2.92
C PRO A 144 7.75 -14.92 -1.77
N LYS A 145 8.16 -16.06 -1.18
CA LYS A 145 7.47 -16.75 -0.09
C LYS A 145 7.79 -16.19 1.30
N VAL A 146 8.78 -15.31 1.47
CA VAL A 146 9.17 -14.76 2.80
C VAL A 146 8.39 -13.51 3.23
N ASN A 147 7.60 -12.89 2.35
CA ASN A 147 6.94 -11.59 2.57
C ASN A 147 5.65 -11.63 3.42
N ASN A 148 5.63 -12.38 4.53
CA ASN A 148 4.46 -12.48 5.39
C ASN A 148 4.56 -11.59 6.65
N ILE A 149 3.52 -10.79 6.88
CA ILE A 149 3.33 -9.88 8.02
C ILE A 149 3.50 -10.61 9.36
N ASN A 150 2.97 -11.83 9.48
CA ASN A 150 2.96 -12.58 10.73
C ASN A 150 3.98 -13.74 10.76
N ARG A 151 5.04 -13.65 9.95
CA ARG A 151 6.11 -14.64 9.95
C ARG A 151 6.86 -14.59 11.28
N LEU A 152 6.76 -15.68 12.04
CA LEU A 152 7.62 -15.91 13.21
C LEU A 152 9.03 -16.23 12.75
N ASN A 153 9.99 -15.63 13.43
CA ASN A 153 11.40 -15.92 13.26
C ASN A 153 11.98 -16.42 14.58
N ILE A 154 12.87 -17.39 14.52
CA ILE A 154 13.48 -17.98 15.71
C ILE A 154 14.62 -17.07 16.16
N LEU A 155 14.68 -16.76 17.45
CA LEU A 155 15.70 -15.88 18.01
C LEU A 155 17.04 -16.63 18.09
N PRO A 156 18.06 -16.22 17.30
CA PRO A 156 19.34 -16.90 17.29
C PRO A 156 20.19 -16.50 18.51
N PHE A 157 21.40 -17.04 18.54
CA PHE A 157 22.50 -16.56 19.38
C PHE A 157 23.64 -16.14 18.48
N ASP A 158 23.93 -14.84 18.50
CA ASP A 158 25.00 -14.24 17.73
C ASP A 158 25.64 -13.09 18.53
N PRO A 159 26.79 -13.33 19.19
CA PRO A 159 27.49 -12.28 19.93
C PRO A 159 27.99 -11.15 19.01
N ASP A 160 28.20 -11.46 17.72
CA ASP A 160 28.74 -10.55 16.70
C ASP A 160 27.63 -9.84 15.89
N ILE A 161 26.38 -9.85 16.39
CA ILE A 161 25.27 -9.14 15.75
C ILE A 161 25.63 -7.68 15.49
N GLY A 162 25.52 -7.28 14.22
CA GLY A 162 25.66 -5.90 13.79
C GLY A 162 24.41 -5.11 14.19
N TYR A 163 24.61 -3.91 14.74
CA TYR A 163 23.52 -3.01 15.13
C TYR A 163 23.93 -1.56 14.91
N ASN A 164 23.09 -0.83 14.16
CA ASN A 164 23.23 0.59 13.89
C ASN A 164 21.87 1.27 14.15
N GLU A 165 21.72 1.90 15.31
CA GLU A 165 20.51 2.64 15.68
C GLU A 165 20.25 3.86 14.76
N HIS A 166 21.31 4.40 14.17
CA HIS A 166 21.28 5.59 13.31
C HIS A 166 21.08 5.25 11.82
N ALA A 167 20.78 3.99 11.48
CA ALA A 167 20.42 3.60 10.12
C ALA A 167 19.24 4.44 9.59
N GLN A 168 19.34 4.83 8.32
CA GLN A 168 18.33 5.65 7.66
C GLN A 168 17.00 4.89 7.58
N THR A 169 15.92 5.65 7.79
CA THR A 169 14.56 5.13 7.65
C THR A 169 14.15 5.20 6.18
N ILE A 170 13.75 4.06 5.61
CA ILE A 170 13.20 4.02 4.26
C ILE A 170 11.71 4.36 4.32
N ASP A 171 11.35 5.53 3.79
CA ASP A 171 9.96 5.97 3.69
C ASP A 171 9.22 5.20 2.60
N CYS A 172 8.20 4.44 3.01
CA CYS A 172 7.31 3.64 2.17
C CYS A 172 5.88 4.21 2.14
N SER A 173 5.66 5.43 2.67
CA SER A 173 4.35 6.08 2.65
C SER A 173 3.80 6.25 1.22
N PHE A 174 4.68 6.38 0.24
CA PHE A 174 4.33 6.44 -1.18
C PHE A 174 3.68 5.15 -1.72
N LEU A 175 3.88 4.01 -1.05
CA LEU A 175 3.25 2.73 -1.40
C LEU A 175 1.84 2.59 -0.82
N SER A 176 1.41 3.54 0.02
CA SER A 176 0.04 3.59 0.53
C SER A 176 -0.93 3.88 -0.63
N ASN A 177 -1.64 2.85 -1.05
CA ASN A 177 -2.62 2.93 -2.11
C ASN A 177 -3.94 3.55 -1.61
N ASN A 178 -4.08 4.88 -1.74
CA ASN A 178 -5.41 5.49 -1.92
C ASN A 178 -5.80 5.57 -3.42
N ASP A 179 -4.86 5.32 -4.34
CA ASP A 179 -5.07 5.42 -5.80
C ASP A 179 -5.36 4.05 -6.49
N THR A 180 -5.29 2.90 -5.81
CA THR A 180 -5.61 1.58 -6.43
C THR A 180 -7.10 1.27 -6.51
N ASN A 181 -7.97 2.17 -6.07
CA ASN A 181 -9.42 1.97 -6.19
C ASN A 181 -9.88 1.93 -7.67
N ASP A 182 -9.11 2.54 -8.59
CA ASP A 182 -9.46 2.63 -10.02
C ASP A 182 -9.53 1.27 -10.75
N ILE A 183 -8.82 0.24 -10.24
CA ILE A 183 -8.79 -1.11 -10.85
C ILE A 183 -9.71 -2.07 -10.10
N GLN A 184 -9.89 -1.86 -8.80
CA GLN A 184 -10.88 -2.64 -8.07
C GLN A 184 -12.31 -2.31 -8.53
N GLU A 185 -12.60 -1.10 -9.02
CA GLU A 185 -13.95 -0.75 -9.50
C GLU A 185 -14.35 -1.44 -10.83
N GLU A 186 -13.41 -1.97 -11.61
CA GLU A 186 -13.74 -2.75 -12.83
C GLU A 186 -14.27 -4.17 -12.53
N ASN A 187 -14.01 -4.73 -11.32
CA ASN A 187 -14.47 -6.08 -10.94
C ASN A 187 -15.17 -6.15 -9.57
N ASN A 188 -14.96 -5.19 -8.69
CA ASN A 188 -15.80 -4.93 -7.51
C ASN A 188 -16.90 -3.94 -7.86
N HIS A 189 -17.61 -4.21 -8.95
CA HIS A 189 -19.05 -4.16 -8.82
C HIS A 189 -19.41 -5.00 -7.58
N SER A 190 -19.68 -4.36 -6.45
CA SER A 190 -20.42 -4.96 -5.33
C SER A 190 -21.87 -5.30 -5.74
N VAL A 191 -22.11 -5.53 -7.04
CA VAL A 191 -23.31 -5.98 -7.72
C VAL A 191 -23.41 -7.50 -7.71
N THR A 192 -22.40 -8.25 -7.23
CA THR A 192 -22.47 -9.73 -7.19
C THR A 192 -23.60 -10.30 -6.32
N LYS A 193 -24.28 -9.49 -5.48
CA LYS A 193 -25.54 -9.90 -4.83
C LYS A 193 -26.83 -9.42 -5.51
N PHE A 194 -26.76 -8.44 -6.43
CA PHE A 194 -27.95 -7.81 -7.06
C PHE A 194 -27.98 -7.87 -8.58
N SER A 195 -27.01 -8.55 -9.22
CA SER A 195 -26.95 -8.76 -10.68
C SER A 195 -28.23 -9.36 -11.28
N PHE A 196 -29.09 -9.97 -10.45
CA PHE A 196 -30.40 -10.50 -10.83
C PHE A 196 -31.49 -9.43 -11.08
N ILE A 197 -31.24 -8.14 -10.76
CA ILE A 197 -32.20 -7.03 -11.00
C ILE A 197 -31.76 -6.17 -12.22
N ASN A 198 -30.92 -6.73 -13.10
CA ASN A 198 -30.32 -5.99 -14.21
C ASN A 198 -31.18 -5.93 -15.47
N SER A 199 -32.46 -6.32 -15.44
CA SER A 199 -33.31 -6.18 -16.63
C SER A 199 -34.77 -5.97 -16.29
N CYS A 200 -35.32 -4.87 -16.81
CA CYS A 200 -36.74 -4.68 -16.98
C CYS A 200 -37.05 -4.71 -18.49
N GLN A 201 -38.07 -5.45 -18.91
CA GLN A 201 -38.68 -5.22 -20.22
C GLN A 201 -39.67 -4.05 -20.08
N TRP A 202 -39.52 -3.04 -20.91
CA TRP A 202 -40.49 -1.97 -21.05
C TRP A 202 -40.53 -1.57 -22.53
N ASN A 203 -41.71 -1.71 -23.15
CA ASN A 203 -41.93 -1.45 -24.58
C ASN A 203 -40.92 -2.18 -25.51
N ASP A 204 -40.77 -3.50 -25.35
CA ASP A 204 -39.81 -4.36 -26.09
C ASP A 204 -38.31 -4.02 -25.93
N GLU A 205 -37.97 -2.98 -25.17
CA GLU A 205 -36.58 -2.64 -24.83
C GLU A 205 -36.20 -3.18 -23.44
N LYS A 206 -35.10 -3.93 -23.40
CA LYS A 206 -34.51 -4.43 -22.16
C LYS A 206 -33.71 -3.30 -21.51
N THR A 207 -34.32 -2.55 -20.59
CA THR A 207 -33.63 -1.52 -19.82
C THR A 207 -33.03 -2.12 -18.54
N SER A 208 -31.70 -2.10 -18.44
CA SER A 208 -30.98 -2.46 -17.21
C SER A 208 -30.91 -1.27 -16.25
N ILE A 209 -30.95 -1.54 -14.94
CA ILE A 209 -30.69 -0.49 -13.94
C ILE A 209 -29.22 -0.08 -14.04
N ARG A 210 -28.96 1.20 -14.31
CA ARG A 210 -27.62 1.79 -14.34
C ARG A 210 -27.14 2.08 -12.93
N TYR A 211 -25.88 1.74 -12.66
CA TYR A 211 -25.21 1.97 -11.38
C TYR A 211 -24.15 3.06 -11.43
N ASP A 212 -23.79 3.51 -12.63
CA ASP A 212 -22.92 4.64 -12.88
C ASP A 212 -23.24 5.28 -14.24
N ASN A 213 -22.62 6.42 -14.52
CA ASN A 213 -22.66 7.11 -15.81
C ASN A 213 -21.25 7.27 -16.41
N LEU A 214 -20.33 6.33 -16.14
CA LEU A 214 -18.93 6.45 -16.54
C LEU A 214 -18.77 6.57 -18.05
N GLU A 215 -19.45 5.71 -18.83
CA GLU A 215 -19.33 5.73 -20.30
C GLU A 215 -19.93 6.99 -20.93
N GLU A 216 -20.96 7.61 -20.31
CA GLU A 216 -21.48 8.91 -20.74
C GLU A 216 -20.40 9.98 -20.57
N LYS A 217 -19.83 10.06 -19.37
CA LYS A 217 -18.75 11.00 -19.04
C LYS A 217 -17.50 10.78 -19.89
N LYS A 218 -17.20 9.53 -20.21
CA LYS A 218 -16.08 9.14 -21.06
C LYS A 218 -16.24 9.62 -22.49
N SER A 219 -17.47 9.68 -23.01
CA SER A 219 -17.75 10.22 -24.35
C SER A 219 -17.55 11.73 -24.48
N GLU A 220 -17.55 12.45 -23.35
CA GLU A 220 -17.29 13.90 -23.28
C GLU A 220 -15.80 14.25 -23.38
N ILE A 221 -14.90 13.25 -23.32
CA ILE A 221 -13.44 13.46 -23.35
C ILE A 221 -12.79 12.69 -24.49
N GLN A 222 -11.69 13.24 -25.00
CA GLN A 222 -10.86 12.54 -25.99
C GLN A 222 -9.94 11.55 -25.27
N ILE A 223 -10.13 10.25 -25.52
CA ILE A 223 -9.24 9.20 -25.01
C ILE A 223 -8.18 8.87 -26.05
N ILE A 224 -6.94 9.15 -25.71
CA ILE A 224 -5.77 8.83 -26.52
C ILE A 224 -4.92 7.83 -25.75
N TYR A 225 -4.74 6.64 -26.32
CA TYR A 225 -3.90 5.59 -25.75
C TYR A 225 -2.47 5.76 -26.22
N ASP A 226 -1.52 5.51 -25.32
CA ASP A 226 -0.12 5.41 -25.71
C ASP A 226 0.25 4.04 -26.29
N LYS A 227 1.53 3.84 -26.59
CA LYS A 227 2.06 2.58 -27.16
C LYS A 227 1.81 1.35 -26.29
N LYS A 228 1.51 1.52 -25.00
CA LYS A 228 1.18 0.43 -24.06
C LYS A 228 -0.33 0.26 -23.88
N GLY A 229 -1.13 1.00 -24.66
CA GLY A 229 -2.59 1.01 -24.59
C GLY A 229 -3.14 1.69 -23.34
N VAL A 230 -2.41 2.63 -22.75
CA VAL A 230 -2.83 3.34 -21.53
C VAL A 230 -3.16 4.79 -21.86
N CYS A 231 -4.31 5.25 -21.40
CA CYS A 231 -4.64 6.66 -21.30
C CYS A 231 -4.60 7.05 -19.81
N ASP A 232 -3.66 7.92 -19.43
CA ASP A 232 -3.51 8.45 -18.08
C ASP A 232 -3.96 9.92 -18.03
N LEU A 233 -5.09 10.18 -17.38
CA LEU A 233 -5.60 11.55 -17.20
C LEU A 233 -4.85 12.35 -16.12
N LYS A 234 -3.85 11.76 -15.46
CA LYS A 234 -3.04 12.38 -14.40
C LYS A 234 -3.92 13.00 -13.31
N ASP A 235 -3.83 14.32 -13.12
CA ASP A 235 -4.59 15.06 -12.11
C ASP A 235 -6.00 15.45 -12.60
N ASN A 236 -6.22 15.42 -13.92
CA ASN A 236 -7.51 15.70 -14.57
C ASN A 236 -8.41 14.46 -14.59
N LYS A 237 -8.53 13.77 -13.44
CA LYS A 237 -9.31 12.54 -13.31
C LYS A 237 -10.75 12.76 -13.79
N LEU A 238 -11.28 11.83 -14.58
CA LEU A 238 -12.68 11.86 -15.02
C LEU A 238 -13.57 11.66 -13.79
N ILE A 239 -14.46 12.60 -13.52
CA ILE A 239 -15.39 12.54 -12.40
C ILE A 239 -16.73 12.01 -12.93
N TYR A 240 -17.35 11.12 -12.18
CA TYR A 240 -18.61 10.50 -12.55
C TYR A 240 -19.42 10.12 -11.31
N SER A 241 -20.70 9.79 -11.53
CA SER A 241 -21.60 9.30 -10.50
C SER A 241 -21.58 7.78 -10.46
N SER A 242 -21.44 7.20 -9.27
CA SER A 242 -21.42 5.76 -9.04
C SER A 242 -22.10 5.39 -7.72
N ILE A 243 -22.84 4.29 -7.75
CA ILE A 243 -23.57 3.79 -6.58
C ILE A 243 -22.75 2.73 -5.84
N LYS A 244 -22.47 3.00 -4.57
CA LYS A 244 -21.85 2.04 -3.64
C LYS A 244 -22.88 1.59 -2.61
N ILE A 245 -23.26 0.32 -2.65
CA ILE A 245 -24.21 -0.29 -1.71
C ILE A 245 -23.43 -0.95 -0.56
N PRO A 246 -23.60 -0.51 0.70
CA PRO A 246 -22.95 -1.13 1.84
C PRO A 246 -23.40 -2.58 2.03
N LYS A 247 -22.47 -3.44 2.47
CA LYS A 247 -22.78 -4.86 2.77
C LYS A 247 -23.64 -5.03 4.02
N ASN A 248 -23.45 -4.15 5.01
CA ASN A 248 -24.15 -4.18 6.29
C ASN A 248 -24.62 -2.75 6.63
N ILE A 249 -25.90 -2.61 6.94
CA ILE A 249 -26.56 -1.36 7.33
C ILE A 249 -27.18 -1.60 8.71
N ILE A 250 -26.55 -1.03 9.73
CA ILE A 250 -26.99 -1.15 11.13
C ILE A 250 -28.15 -0.22 11.45
N ASP A 251 -28.87 -0.54 12.52
CA ASP A 251 -29.96 0.30 13.01
C ASP A 251 -29.51 1.74 13.35
N GLY A 252 -30.43 2.69 13.24
CA GLY A 252 -30.19 4.13 13.41
C GLY A 252 -29.69 4.87 12.16
N LYS A 253 -29.15 4.17 11.15
CA LYS A 253 -28.69 4.78 9.88
C LYS A 253 -29.44 4.30 8.63
N ARG A 254 -30.40 3.37 8.79
CA ARG A 254 -31.08 2.67 7.70
C ARG A 254 -31.80 3.62 6.74
N ASN A 255 -32.64 4.51 7.26
CA ASN A 255 -33.40 5.48 6.45
C ASN A 255 -32.46 6.40 5.64
N TYR A 256 -31.45 6.99 6.27
CA TYR A 256 -30.49 7.86 5.61
C TYR A 256 -29.74 7.14 4.47
N ILE A 257 -29.23 5.93 4.73
CA ILE A 257 -28.45 5.17 3.74
C ILE A 257 -29.35 4.71 2.59
N LEU A 258 -30.52 4.14 2.88
CA LEU A 258 -31.44 3.65 1.85
C LEU A 258 -31.99 4.80 1.00
N SER A 259 -32.34 5.93 1.62
CA SER A 259 -32.74 7.13 0.89
C SER A 259 -31.63 7.63 -0.04
N GLY A 260 -30.38 7.66 0.46
CA GLY A 260 -29.23 8.04 -0.36
C GLY A 260 -28.98 7.11 -1.55
N ILE A 261 -29.21 5.80 -1.39
CA ILE A 261 -29.12 4.83 -2.50
C ILE A 261 -30.27 5.07 -3.50
N ALA A 262 -31.50 5.20 -3.02
CA ALA A 262 -32.67 5.40 -3.86
C ALA A 262 -32.57 6.68 -4.71
N ILE A 263 -32.14 7.80 -4.10
CA ILE A 263 -31.92 9.08 -4.82
C ILE A 263 -30.94 8.86 -5.98
N LYS A 264 -29.81 8.19 -5.75
CA LYS A 264 -28.82 7.95 -6.80
C LYS A 264 -29.35 7.03 -7.91
N ILE A 265 -30.12 5.99 -7.56
CA ILE A 265 -30.74 5.12 -8.57
C ILE A 265 -31.72 5.91 -9.43
N ILE A 266 -32.57 6.74 -8.81
CA ILE A 266 -33.53 7.58 -9.55
C ILE A 266 -32.79 8.53 -10.48
N ALA A 267 -31.77 9.22 -9.97
CA ALA A 267 -30.96 10.16 -10.73
C ALA A 267 -30.27 9.52 -11.95
N LEU A 268 -29.72 8.31 -11.79
CA LEU A 268 -29.10 7.57 -12.89
C LEU A 268 -30.10 6.90 -13.84
N ASN A 269 -31.36 6.76 -13.43
CA ASN A 269 -32.39 6.03 -14.17
C ASN A 269 -33.72 6.81 -14.15
N PRO A 270 -33.81 8.00 -14.76
CA PRO A 270 -34.99 8.86 -14.67
C PRO A 270 -36.25 8.23 -15.25
N LYS A 271 -36.13 7.21 -16.12
CA LYS A 271 -37.25 6.46 -16.69
C LYS A 271 -37.61 5.16 -15.94
N LEU A 272 -36.95 4.86 -14.81
CA LEU A 272 -37.16 3.61 -14.07
C LEU A 272 -38.61 3.51 -13.53
N PRO A 273 -39.36 2.42 -13.77
CA PRO A 273 -40.72 2.28 -13.22
C PRO A 273 -40.73 2.30 -11.68
N ASN A 274 -41.72 2.96 -11.08
CA ASN A 274 -41.85 3.11 -9.62
C ASN A 274 -41.79 1.76 -8.87
N GLY A 275 -42.53 0.77 -9.36
CA GLY A 275 -42.55 -0.57 -8.76
C GLY A 275 -41.19 -1.26 -8.77
N LYS A 276 -40.35 -0.99 -9.77
CA LYS A 276 -39.01 -1.57 -9.89
C LYS A 276 -38.02 -0.96 -8.91
N LEU A 277 -38.11 0.35 -8.66
CA LEU A 277 -37.34 0.97 -7.58
C LEU A 277 -37.70 0.35 -6.22
N ILE A 278 -39.00 0.19 -5.93
CA ILE A 278 -39.46 -0.39 -4.66
C ILE A 278 -38.95 -1.84 -4.53
N GLU A 279 -39.08 -2.64 -5.58
CA GLU A 279 -38.54 -4.02 -5.61
C GLU A 279 -37.03 -4.05 -5.33
N PHE A 280 -36.28 -3.15 -5.98
CA PHE A 280 -34.84 -2.99 -5.79
C PHE A 280 -34.49 -2.64 -4.33
N MET A 281 -35.16 -1.65 -3.76
CA MET A 281 -34.93 -1.19 -2.38
C MET A 281 -35.32 -2.25 -1.34
N ARG A 282 -36.40 -3.01 -1.57
CA ARG A 282 -36.78 -4.15 -0.71
C ARG A 282 -35.68 -5.21 -0.65
N LYS A 283 -35.08 -5.57 -1.79
CA LYS A 283 -33.97 -6.54 -1.80
C LYS A 283 -32.75 -6.01 -1.06
N ILE A 284 -32.41 -4.73 -1.21
CA ILE A 284 -31.33 -4.10 -0.41
C ILE A 284 -31.64 -4.17 1.08
N ASN A 285 -32.84 -3.81 1.48
CA ASN A 285 -33.25 -3.86 2.88
C ASN A 285 -33.08 -5.29 3.44
N GLN A 286 -33.58 -6.31 2.75
CA GLN A 286 -33.50 -7.71 3.19
C GLN A 286 -32.07 -8.23 3.28
N SER A 287 -31.20 -7.90 2.31
CA SER A 287 -29.86 -8.47 2.26
C SER A 287 -28.83 -7.69 3.08
N CYS A 288 -29.01 -6.37 3.23
CA CYS A 288 -28.00 -5.48 3.80
C CYS A 288 -28.40 -4.90 5.16
N CYS A 289 -29.69 -4.70 5.47
CA CYS A 289 -30.11 -4.12 6.74
C CYS A 289 -30.16 -5.17 7.87
N LYS A 290 -29.65 -4.81 9.05
CA LYS A 290 -29.61 -5.66 10.24
C LYS A 290 -30.09 -4.87 11.46
N PRO A 291 -31.34 -5.07 11.94
CA PRO A 291 -32.42 -5.86 11.32
C PRO A 291 -33.00 -5.16 10.06
N PRO A 292 -33.72 -5.88 9.19
CA PRO A 292 -34.50 -5.26 8.11
C PRO A 292 -35.53 -4.25 8.63
N MET A 293 -35.80 -3.20 7.85
CA MET A 293 -36.93 -2.28 8.07
C MET A 293 -38.25 -2.94 7.65
N LEU A 294 -39.37 -2.42 8.16
CA LEU A 294 -40.70 -2.86 7.76
C LEU A 294 -40.96 -2.47 6.29
N ASP A 295 -41.78 -3.27 5.60
CA ASP A 295 -42.01 -3.07 4.16
C ASP A 295 -42.70 -1.73 3.86
N ASP A 296 -43.67 -1.34 4.69
CA ASP A 296 -44.38 -0.07 4.56
C ASP A 296 -43.45 1.14 4.70
N GLU A 297 -42.41 1.05 5.55
CA GLU A 297 -41.40 2.10 5.67
C GLU A 297 -40.59 2.24 4.38
N ILE A 298 -40.19 1.11 3.77
CA ILE A 298 -39.47 1.11 2.49
C ILE A 298 -40.33 1.71 1.37
N VAL A 299 -41.60 1.31 1.30
CA VAL A 299 -42.56 1.84 0.31
C VAL A 299 -42.75 3.35 0.51
N SER A 300 -42.91 3.80 1.76
CA SER A 300 -43.07 5.22 2.09
C SER A 300 -41.86 6.06 1.69
N ILE A 301 -40.64 5.58 1.99
CA ILE A 301 -39.38 6.21 1.57
C ILE A 301 -39.36 6.32 0.04
N CYS A 302 -39.62 5.22 -0.68
CA CYS A 302 -39.57 5.22 -2.13
C CYS A 302 -40.57 6.17 -2.76
N LYS A 303 -41.83 6.18 -2.31
CA LYS A 303 -42.88 7.08 -2.82
C LYS A 303 -42.48 8.55 -2.66
N THR A 304 -42.05 8.93 -1.46
CA THR A 304 -41.63 10.32 -1.17
C THR A 304 -40.49 10.80 -2.07
N LEU A 305 -39.56 9.90 -2.42
CA LEU A 305 -38.43 10.23 -3.30
C LEU A 305 -38.85 10.24 -4.78
N LEU A 306 -39.73 9.34 -5.18
CA LEU A 306 -40.27 9.25 -6.55
C LEU A 306 -41.11 10.47 -6.93
N ASP A 307 -41.85 11.06 -5.98
CA ASP A 307 -42.62 12.29 -6.19
C ASP A 307 -41.71 13.49 -6.54
N LYS A 308 -40.43 13.41 -6.18
CA LYS A 308 -39.41 14.43 -6.45
C LYS A 308 -38.43 14.01 -7.54
N ARG A 309 -38.78 13.00 -8.36
CA ARG A 309 -37.92 12.39 -9.38
C ARG A 309 -37.18 13.41 -10.26
N GLU A 310 -37.89 14.39 -10.79
CA GLU A 310 -37.33 15.42 -11.68
C GLU A 310 -36.27 16.32 -11.00
N LYS A 311 -36.20 16.31 -9.65
CA LYS A 311 -35.20 17.09 -8.89
C LYS A 311 -33.88 16.36 -8.71
N TRP A 312 -33.84 15.05 -8.90
CA TRP A 312 -32.66 14.25 -8.59
C TRP A 312 -31.76 14.14 -9.82
N LEU A 313 -30.61 14.81 -9.77
CA LEU A 313 -29.57 14.72 -10.79
C LEU A 313 -28.40 13.85 -10.30
N PRO A 314 -27.66 13.18 -11.21
CA PRO A 314 -26.48 12.41 -10.83
C PRO A 314 -25.47 13.29 -10.09
N VAL A 315 -25.05 12.84 -8.91
CA VAL A 315 -24.02 13.52 -8.12
C VAL A 315 -22.70 12.82 -8.35
N ASP A 316 -21.73 13.59 -8.80
CA ASP A 316 -20.36 13.17 -9.01
C ASP A 316 -19.68 12.79 -7.70
N ASN A 317 -19.33 11.51 -7.55
CA ASN A 317 -18.82 10.95 -6.31
C ASN A 317 -17.75 9.86 -6.51
N ALA A 318 -17.37 9.60 -7.76
CA ALA A 318 -16.30 8.69 -8.14
C ALA A 318 -15.35 9.40 -9.11
N LYS A 319 -14.12 8.90 -9.19
CA LYS A 319 -13.06 9.45 -10.04
C LYS A 319 -12.35 8.30 -10.74
N LYS A 320 -12.08 8.44 -12.04
CA LYS A 320 -11.35 7.47 -12.86
C LYS A 320 -10.18 8.18 -13.53
N ARG A 321 -8.95 7.71 -13.28
CA ARG A 321 -7.73 8.28 -13.88
C ARG A 321 -7.27 7.55 -15.12
N PHE A 322 -7.43 6.22 -15.14
CA PHE A 322 -6.85 5.37 -16.17
C PHE A 322 -7.91 4.73 -17.06
N PHE A 323 -7.65 4.74 -18.36
CA PHE A 323 -8.38 3.95 -19.35
C PHE A 323 -7.40 3.05 -20.09
N PHE A 324 -7.86 1.87 -20.45
CA PHE A 324 -7.07 0.88 -21.18
C PHE A 324 -7.70 0.60 -22.54
N ASP A 325 -6.85 0.37 -23.53
CA ASP A 325 -7.26 -0.02 -24.85
C ASP A 325 -7.94 -1.40 -24.80
N PRO A 326 -9.23 -1.52 -25.16
CA PRO A 326 -9.94 -2.79 -25.15
C PRO A 326 -9.33 -3.83 -26.10
N SER A 327 -8.65 -3.41 -27.16
CA SER A 327 -8.07 -4.30 -28.18
C SER A 327 -6.90 -5.13 -27.65
N LEU A 328 -6.15 -4.61 -26.66
CA LEU A 328 -4.97 -5.27 -26.09
C LEU A 328 -5.30 -6.38 -25.09
N LYS A 329 -6.58 -6.51 -24.68
CA LYS A 329 -7.07 -7.56 -23.76
C LYS A 329 -6.18 -7.76 -22.52
N LEU A 330 -5.72 -6.66 -21.93
CA LEU A 330 -4.81 -6.68 -20.78
C LEU A 330 -5.46 -7.35 -19.57
N SER A 331 -4.70 -8.23 -18.90
CA SER A 331 -5.10 -8.84 -17.63
C SER A 331 -5.16 -7.81 -16.50
N ILE A 332 -5.83 -8.15 -15.41
CA ILE A 332 -5.93 -7.28 -14.23
C ILE A 332 -4.53 -6.98 -13.67
N GLU A 333 -3.66 -7.98 -13.60
CA GLU A 333 -2.29 -7.86 -13.11
C GLU A 333 -1.47 -6.92 -14.01
N GLN A 334 -1.65 -7.03 -15.32
CA GLN A 334 -1.00 -6.16 -16.31
C GLN A 334 -1.47 -4.70 -16.15
N LYS A 335 -2.78 -4.48 -16.05
CA LYS A 335 -3.37 -3.16 -15.80
C LYS A 335 -2.83 -2.54 -14.50
N GLN A 336 -2.76 -3.32 -13.41
CA GLN A 336 -2.20 -2.88 -12.13
C GLN A 336 -0.72 -2.55 -12.22
N SER A 337 0.05 -3.35 -12.94
CA SER A 337 1.47 -3.09 -13.18
C SER A 337 1.66 -1.76 -13.90
N LEU A 338 0.92 -1.54 -14.98
CA LEU A 338 0.97 -0.30 -15.76
C LEU A 338 0.59 0.90 -14.90
N VAL A 339 -0.57 0.87 -14.23
CA VAL A 339 -1.02 1.98 -13.36
C VAL A 339 0.04 2.38 -12.34
N ARG A 340 0.68 1.40 -11.67
CA ARG A 340 1.77 1.69 -10.74
C ARG A 340 2.94 2.40 -11.43
N THR A 341 3.32 1.97 -12.63
CA THR A 341 4.36 2.65 -13.43
C THR A 341 3.99 4.11 -13.72
N TYR A 342 2.77 4.39 -14.21
CA TYR A 342 2.36 5.76 -14.55
C TYR A 342 2.19 6.65 -13.32
N VAL A 343 1.60 6.14 -12.24
CA VAL A 343 1.48 6.89 -10.97
C VAL A 343 2.86 7.26 -10.43
N ASN A 344 3.81 6.32 -10.41
CA ASN A 344 5.16 6.58 -9.93
C ASN A 344 5.91 7.58 -10.82
N LYS A 345 5.75 7.45 -12.14
CA LYS A 345 6.31 8.41 -13.10
C LYS A 345 5.77 9.82 -12.85
N HIS A 346 4.45 9.97 -12.76
CA HIS A 346 3.80 11.27 -12.49
C HIS A 346 4.22 11.89 -11.15
N ARG A 347 4.30 11.08 -10.09
CA ARG A 347 4.80 11.56 -8.79
C ARG A 347 6.26 12.00 -8.85
N GLY A 348 7.08 11.31 -9.63
CA GLY A 348 8.46 11.71 -9.91
C GLY A 348 8.53 13.04 -10.67
N GLU A 349 7.68 13.20 -11.69
CA GLU A 349 7.55 14.45 -12.47
C GLU A 349 7.16 15.63 -11.57
N ILE A 350 6.15 15.47 -10.70
CA ILE A 350 5.74 16.52 -9.74
C ILE A 350 6.89 16.89 -8.81
N LYS A 351 7.61 15.92 -8.23
CA LYS A 351 8.74 16.20 -7.34
C LYS A 351 9.88 16.91 -8.07
N LYS A 352 10.18 16.48 -9.29
CA LYS A 352 11.18 17.14 -10.14
C LYS A 352 10.77 18.58 -10.42
N GLN A 353 9.50 18.83 -10.72
CA GLN A 353 8.98 20.18 -10.94
C GLN A 353 9.09 21.05 -9.69
N LEU A 354 8.73 20.54 -8.51
CA LEU A 354 8.90 21.28 -7.25
C LEU A 354 10.37 21.67 -6.98
N VAL A 355 11.30 20.75 -7.25
CA VAL A 355 12.74 21.03 -7.13
C VAL A 355 13.17 22.08 -8.15
N ARG A 356 12.68 21.98 -9.39
CA ARG A 356 12.94 22.94 -10.47
C ARG A 356 12.45 24.34 -10.12
N ASP A 357 11.21 24.46 -9.64
CA ASP A 357 10.60 25.75 -9.29
C ASP A 357 11.34 26.42 -8.12
N SER A 358 11.65 25.66 -7.06
CA SER A 358 12.44 26.13 -5.92
C SER A 358 13.87 26.54 -6.35
N PHE A 359 14.51 25.74 -7.20
CA PHE A 359 15.83 26.05 -7.75
C PHE A 359 15.83 27.34 -8.59
N ALA A 360 14.84 27.50 -9.48
CA ALA A 360 14.69 28.69 -10.31
C ALA A 360 14.43 29.94 -9.45
N GLY A 361 13.60 29.83 -8.40
CA GLY A 361 13.38 30.89 -7.42
C GLY A 361 14.68 31.33 -6.75
N LEU A 362 15.45 30.37 -6.22
CA LEU A 362 16.74 30.66 -5.56
C LEU A 362 17.78 31.27 -6.52
N LEU A 363 17.81 30.84 -7.78
CA LEU A 363 18.65 31.46 -8.81
C LEU A 363 18.25 32.91 -9.06
N SER A 364 16.94 33.21 -9.15
CA SER A 364 16.44 34.57 -9.38
C SER A 364 16.79 35.54 -8.24
N GLU A 365 16.98 35.05 -7.02
CA GLU A 365 17.43 35.84 -5.88
C GLU A 365 18.94 36.20 -5.92
N GLY A 366 19.72 35.58 -6.81
CA GLY A 366 21.15 35.85 -6.98
C GLY A 366 22.02 35.46 -5.77
N LYS A 367 21.50 34.66 -4.84
CA LYS A 367 22.21 34.24 -3.62
C LYS A 367 22.79 32.84 -3.76
N LYS A 368 23.86 32.59 -3.00
CA LYS A 368 24.36 31.22 -2.81
C LYS A 368 23.36 30.43 -1.97
N PHE A 369 22.98 29.25 -2.44
CA PHE A 369 22.07 28.36 -1.73
C PHE A 369 22.68 26.96 -1.54
N LYS A 370 22.06 26.19 -0.64
CA LYS A 370 22.42 24.82 -0.27
C LYS A 370 21.21 23.93 -0.53
N ILE A 371 21.45 22.62 -0.64
CA ILE A 371 20.39 21.61 -0.75
C ILE A 371 19.37 21.71 0.39
N LYS A 372 19.80 22.15 1.59
CA LYS A 372 18.92 22.37 2.74
C LYS A 372 17.87 23.46 2.51
N ASP A 373 18.17 24.44 1.66
CA ASP A 373 17.25 25.56 1.37
C ASP A 373 16.10 25.07 0.48
N ILE A 374 16.43 24.31 -0.58
CA ILE A 374 15.44 23.59 -1.41
C ILE A 374 14.63 22.58 -0.58
N GLN A 375 15.29 21.88 0.35
CA GLN A 375 14.63 20.93 1.25
C GLN A 375 13.63 21.63 2.18
N ALA A 376 13.94 22.82 2.69
CA ALA A 376 13.07 23.57 3.58
C ALA A 376 11.77 23.98 2.88
N GLU A 377 11.87 24.38 1.61
CA GLU A 377 10.72 24.80 0.79
C GLU A 377 9.89 23.59 0.30
N THR A 378 10.54 22.57 -0.26
CA THR A 378 9.86 21.47 -0.96
C THR A 378 9.53 20.28 -0.06
N ARG A 379 10.16 20.16 1.11
CA ARG A 379 10.14 18.98 2.01
C ARG A 379 10.62 17.68 1.34
N VAL A 380 11.30 17.77 0.20
CA VAL A 380 11.85 16.61 -0.53
C VAL A 380 13.18 16.18 0.10
N SER A 381 13.49 14.88 0.09
CA SER A 381 14.73 14.40 0.70
C SER A 381 15.98 14.89 -0.05
N PRO A 382 17.12 15.13 0.65
CA PRO A 382 18.34 15.63 0.02
C PRO A 382 18.84 14.76 -1.13
N THR A 383 18.72 13.44 -1.03
CA THR A 383 19.11 12.49 -2.09
C THR A 383 18.27 12.66 -3.34
N THR A 384 16.96 12.88 -3.17
CA THR A 384 16.03 13.11 -4.28
C THR A 384 16.27 14.47 -4.93
N ILE A 385 16.56 15.50 -4.12
CA ILE A 385 16.94 16.83 -4.62
C ILE A 385 18.21 16.73 -5.46
N ARG A 386 19.27 16.06 -4.97
CA ARG A 386 20.52 15.90 -5.74
C ARG A 386 20.29 15.23 -7.09
N LYS A 387 19.53 14.15 -7.10
CA LYS A 387 19.18 13.44 -8.33
C LYS A 387 18.47 14.38 -9.31
N TYR A 388 17.34 14.96 -8.91
CA TYR A 388 16.56 15.78 -9.85
C TYR A 388 17.27 17.06 -10.24
N LEU A 389 18.04 17.66 -9.34
CA LEU A 389 18.84 18.82 -9.65
C LEU A 389 19.87 18.49 -10.73
N SER A 390 20.61 17.37 -10.62
CA SER A 390 21.54 16.97 -11.69
C SER A 390 20.85 16.79 -13.04
N GLU A 391 19.64 16.23 -13.08
CA GLU A 391 18.86 16.12 -14.31
C GLU A 391 18.44 17.49 -14.85
N ILE A 392 17.97 18.41 -13.98
CA ILE A 392 17.56 19.77 -14.35
C ILE A 392 18.75 20.56 -14.92
N LEU A 393 19.92 20.46 -14.29
CA LEU A 393 21.13 21.13 -14.75
C LEU A 393 21.56 20.66 -16.15
N ILE A 394 21.43 19.36 -16.41
CA ILE A 394 21.71 18.81 -17.74
C ILE A 394 20.67 19.29 -18.75
N GLU A 395 19.39 19.23 -18.41
CA GLU A 395 18.27 19.57 -19.30
C GLU A 395 18.23 21.05 -19.68
N GLU A 396 18.49 21.95 -18.74
CA GLU A 396 18.29 23.40 -18.92
C GLU A 396 19.60 24.17 -19.13
N TYR A 397 20.73 23.65 -18.63
CA TYR A 397 22.02 24.34 -18.62
C TYR A 397 23.13 23.51 -19.26
N GLY A 398 22.80 22.45 -19.99
CA GLY A 398 23.77 21.66 -20.77
C GLY A 398 24.80 20.91 -19.93
N GLY A 399 24.59 20.77 -18.62
CA GLY A 399 25.44 19.97 -17.73
C GLY A 399 26.75 20.63 -17.30
N GLN A 400 26.99 21.89 -17.65
CA GLN A 400 28.17 22.64 -17.19
C GLN A 400 27.93 23.13 -15.75
N ILE A 401 28.32 22.30 -14.79
CA ILE A 401 28.31 22.62 -13.36
C ILE A 401 29.20 23.85 -13.08
N GLU A 402 30.21 24.12 -13.94
CA GLU A 402 31.06 25.31 -13.86
C GLU A 402 30.28 26.63 -13.98
N ASP A 403 29.21 26.70 -14.78
CA ASP A 403 28.42 27.93 -14.97
C ASP A 403 27.58 28.30 -13.73
N ILE A 404 27.42 27.36 -12.80
CA ILE A 404 26.53 27.45 -11.64
C ILE A 404 27.32 27.44 -10.32
N GLN A 405 28.64 27.24 -10.39
CA GLN A 405 29.58 27.38 -9.27
C GLN A 405 29.45 28.69 -8.47
N PRO A 406 29.12 29.85 -9.08
CA PRO A 406 28.93 31.08 -8.31
C PRO A 406 27.78 31.00 -7.30
N PHE A 407 26.77 30.15 -7.56
CA PHE A 407 25.54 30.03 -6.77
C PHE A 407 25.50 28.75 -5.92
N PHE A 408 26.34 27.76 -6.23
CA PHE A 408 26.35 26.44 -5.61
C PHE A 408 27.69 26.17 -4.90
N ASN A 409 27.68 25.92 -3.59
CA ASN A 409 28.87 25.45 -2.86
C ASN A 409 29.16 23.96 -3.18
N ALA A 410 29.46 23.65 -4.45
CA ALA A 410 29.51 22.30 -5.01
C ALA A 410 30.75 21.49 -4.59
N ASN A 411 31.87 22.15 -4.29
CA ASN A 411 33.18 21.46 -4.20
C ASN A 411 33.33 20.49 -3.02
N LYS A 412 32.38 20.41 -2.08
CA LYS A 412 32.48 19.52 -0.91
C LYS A 412 31.43 18.40 -0.82
N GLN A 413 30.44 18.35 -1.71
CA GLN A 413 29.28 17.45 -1.53
C GLN A 413 28.94 16.52 -2.70
N ILE A 414 29.59 16.66 -3.86
CA ILE A 414 29.35 15.79 -5.03
C ILE A 414 30.46 14.74 -5.18
N LYS A 415 31.64 14.95 -4.59
CA LYS A 415 32.82 14.05 -4.70
C LYS A 415 32.79 12.78 -3.83
N THR A 416 31.65 12.38 -3.27
CA THR A 416 31.57 11.20 -2.38
C THR A 416 30.98 9.94 -3.02
N GLN A 417 30.89 9.89 -4.35
CA GLN A 417 30.59 8.66 -5.11
C GLN A 417 31.38 8.63 -6.42
N GLN A 418 32.71 8.61 -6.32
CA GLN A 418 33.57 7.97 -7.32
C GLN A 418 34.26 6.79 -6.67
#